data_AF-A0A2N6N8J4-F1
#
_entry.id   AF-A0A2N6N8J4-F1
#
_cell.length_a   1.000
_cell.length_b   1.000
_cell.length_c   1.000
_cell.angle_alpha   90.00
_cell.angle_beta   90.00
_cell.angle_gamma   90.00
#
_symmetry.space_group_name_H-M   'P 1'
#
loop_
_entity.id
_entity.type
_entity.pdbx_description
1 polymer ?
#
loop_
_entity_poly.entity_id
_entity_poly.type
_entity_poly.pdbx_seq_one_letter_code
_entity_poly.pdbx_strand_id
1 'polypeptide(L)'
;MPGLHFLPDKQIFSAPQPLLLASMLYCSSIRGSAEHAALAPGYFKVLSCAISQLSIPGSELAIPFGNPATSETIAFHSVLGLVLAGLLNEAKVRETGLWISTAYNLILEHCPSQIDEDVFDWPKILKGVQIVDLEHASLHLTCPVVPIEPPFAALQIPHHDPLYRLSRMMHTGLSRFCGRGLPTIWSCITRNTSTSAPPCIPFTPIDAAVIRDWARNLDDWLVEFAKTGNVTDEQRTPVFRQHALHRLVVLSIYHPARGCNLQSNSITLHEQHELLVSARVTLKLHLNDKSIWSNWDLVMITWAALIVLQGVEAGAGEQDGTDFQNIRIHMELLRYTNEPKPCLREKLAARLEQQLDSLRTPCPSTATQVPLDMGQGLDYSWQLFDPAIIEQVMEPFWMR
;
A
#
# COMPACT_ATOMS: atom_id res chain seq x y z
N MET A 1 11.56 -2.88 12.74
CA MET A 1 11.16 -3.34 11.39
C MET A 1 11.24 -2.13 10.49
N PRO A 2 12.00 -2.17 9.39
CA PRO A 2 12.28 -0.99 8.57
C PRO A 2 11.04 -0.31 7.95
N GLY A 3 9.90 -1.01 7.89
CA GLY A 3 8.65 -0.54 7.29
C GLY A 3 7.64 0.11 8.24
N LEU A 4 7.93 0.26 9.54
CA LEU A 4 7.04 1.01 10.43
C LEU A 4 7.41 2.50 10.35
N HIS A 5 6.97 3.18 9.29
CA HIS A 5 7.26 4.61 9.08
C HIS A 5 6.71 5.50 10.21
N PHE A 6 5.82 4.97 11.05
CA PHE A 6 5.26 5.61 12.25
C PHE A 6 5.98 5.20 13.55
N LEU A 7 6.90 4.23 13.54
CA LEU A 7 7.81 3.91 14.65
C LEU A 7 9.25 3.84 14.12
N PRO A 8 9.86 5.00 13.84
CA PRO A 8 11.15 5.06 13.15
C PRO A 8 12.30 4.55 14.02
N ASP A 9 12.17 4.63 15.34
CA ASP A 9 13.21 4.23 16.27
C ASP A 9 13.23 2.71 16.51
N LYS A 10 14.43 2.17 16.67
CA LYS A 10 14.61 0.76 17.00
C LYS A 10 14.11 0.50 18.43
N GLN A 11 12.93 -0.10 18.54
CA GLN A 11 12.39 -0.56 19.82
C GLN A 11 12.90 -1.95 20.19
N ILE A 12 13.18 -2.16 21.48
CA ILE A 12 13.62 -3.43 22.06
C ILE A 12 12.60 -3.83 23.11
N PHE A 13 11.96 -4.99 22.92
CA PHE A 13 11.03 -5.57 23.89
C PHE A 13 11.72 -6.72 24.62
N SER A 14 11.98 -6.56 25.92
CA SER A 14 12.60 -7.59 26.75
C SER A 14 11.62 -8.70 27.16
N ALA A 15 10.34 -8.38 27.26
CA ALA A 15 9.26 -9.32 27.57
C ALA A 15 8.02 -9.03 26.69
N PRO A 16 8.08 -9.38 25.38
CA PRO A 16 6.95 -9.16 24.48
C PRO A 16 5.75 -10.00 24.93
N GLN A 17 4.56 -9.41 24.86
CA GLN A 17 3.32 -10.12 25.20
C GLN A 17 2.99 -11.16 24.11
N PRO A 18 2.21 -12.20 24.42
CA PRO A 18 2.06 -13.36 23.53
C PRO A 18 1.69 -13.02 22.07
N LEU A 19 0.78 -12.06 21.87
CA LEU A 19 0.38 -11.65 20.52
C LEU A 19 1.51 -10.95 19.76
N LEU A 20 2.20 -10.01 20.40
CA LEU A 20 3.35 -9.33 19.79
C LEU A 20 4.46 -10.32 19.44
N LEU A 21 4.76 -11.25 20.34
CA LEU A 21 5.76 -12.30 20.11
C LEU A 21 5.37 -13.20 18.92
N ALA A 22 4.12 -13.66 18.87
CA ALA A 22 3.63 -14.47 17.76
C ALA A 22 3.71 -13.72 16.42
N SER A 23 3.34 -12.44 16.40
CA SER A 23 3.49 -11.58 15.22
C SER A 23 4.95 -11.43 14.81
N MET A 24 5.85 -11.13 15.74
CA MET A 24 7.29 -11.00 15.45
C MET A 24 7.87 -12.30 14.89
N LEU A 25 7.56 -13.45 15.49
CA LEU A 25 8.02 -14.76 15.02
C LEU A 25 7.48 -15.09 13.64
N TYR A 26 6.18 -14.82 13.38
CA TYR A 26 5.60 -14.99 12.05
C TYR A 26 6.30 -14.08 11.02
N CYS A 27 6.44 -12.78 11.31
CA CYS A 27 7.12 -11.82 10.45
C CYS A 27 8.56 -12.24 10.13
N SER A 28 9.33 -12.65 11.15
CA SER A 28 10.71 -13.09 10.98
C SER A 28 10.80 -14.40 10.19
N SER A 29 9.87 -15.33 10.42
CA SER A 29 9.87 -16.62 9.72
C SER A 29 9.60 -16.47 8.22
N ILE A 30 8.59 -15.67 7.83
CA ILE A 30 8.18 -15.53 6.42
C ILE A 30 9.22 -14.81 5.55
N ARG A 31 10.08 -14.00 6.19
CA ARG A 31 11.17 -13.26 5.54
C ARG A 31 12.55 -13.87 5.81
N GLY A 32 12.61 -15.01 6.50
CA GLY A 32 13.84 -15.69 6.89
C GLY A 32 14.39 -16.64 5.83
N SER A 33 15.39 -17.43 6.22
CA SER A 33 15.87 -18.56 5.42
C SER A 33 14.77 -19.62 5.24
N ALA A 34 14.97 -20.56 4.30
CA ALA A 34 14.01 -21.63 4.03
C ALA A 34 13.64 -22.44 5.30
N GLU A 35 14.61 -22.68 6.19
CA GLU A 35 14.38 -23.37 7.48
C GLU A 35 13.44 -22.59 8.40
N HIS A 36 13.62 -21.27 8.51
CA HIS A 36 12.73 -20.43 9.30
C HIS A 36 11.35 -20.31 8.67
N ALA A 37 11.29 -20.19 7.34
CA ALA A 37 10.02 -20.08 6.62
C ALA A 37 9.16 -21.35 6.72
N ALA A 38 9.78 -22.52 6.90
CA ALA A 38 9.07 -23.77 7.20
C ALA A 38 8.27 -23.71 8.53
N LEU A 39 8.66 -22.85 9.47
CA LEU A 39 7.95 -22.62 10.73
C LEU A 39 6.77 -21.63 10.59
N ALA A 40 6.75 -20.82 9.52
CA ALA A 40 5.78 -19.75 9.34
C ALA A 40 4.32 -20.23 9.38
N PRO A 41 3.91 -21.40 8.84
CA PRO A 41 2.55 -21.88 8.97
C PRO A 41 2.15 -22.14 10.44
N GLY A 42 3.09 -22.65 11.25
CA GLY A 42 2.88 -22.88 12.68
C GLY A 42 2.69 -21.57 13.43
N TYR A 43 3.59 -20.59 13.20
CA TYR A 43 3.46 -19.26 13.80
C TYR A 43 2.20 -18.54 13.34
N PHE A 44 1.81 -18.67 12.07
CA PHE A 44 0.57 -18.09 11.56
C PHE A 44 -0.67 -18.67 12.25
N LYS A 45 -0.69 -19.99 12.50
CA LYS A 45 -1.76 -20.64 13.27
C LYS A 45 -1.82 -20.09 14.70
N VAL A 46 -0.69 -20.01 15.39
CA VAL A 46 -0.61 -19.47 16.75
C VAL A 46 -1.07 -18.01 16.78
N LEU A 47 -0.60 -17.19 15.84
CA LEU A 47 -1.01 -15.79 15.68
C LEU A 47 -2.52 -15.66 15.47
N SER A 48 -3.08 -16.46 14.56
CA SER A 48 -4.53 -16.43 14.27
C SER A 48 -5.37 -16.84 15.49
N CYS A 49 -4.92 -17.88 16.21
CA CYS A 49 -5.53 -18.27 17.48
C CYS A 49 -5.45 -17.13 18.50
N ALA A 50 -4.28 -16.52 18.69
CA ALA A 50 -4.10 -15.41 19.63
C ALA A 50 -5.01 -14.22 19.31
N ILE A 51 -5.11 -13.83 18.03
CA ILE A 51 -6.02 -12.77 17.59
C ILE A 51 -7.48 -13.13 17.87
N SER A 52 -7.89 -14.38 17.58
CA SER A 52 -9.26 -14.83 17.84
C SER A 52 -9.63 -14.78 19.32
N GLN A 53 -8.69 -15.06 20.23
CA GLN A 53 -8.91 -15.03 21.67
C GLN A 53 -9.21 -13.62 22.19
N LEU A 54 -8.73 -12.57 21.52
CA LEU A 54 -9.07 -11.17 21.88
C LEU A 54 -10.57 -10.88 21.75
N SER A 55 -11.28 -11.65 20.92
CA SER A 55 -12.73 -11.50 20.72
C SER A 55 -13.57 -12.39 21.63
N ILE A 56 -12.94 -13.22 22.49
CA ILE A 56 -13.61 -14.18 23.37
C ILE A 56 -13.60 -13.63 24.80
N PRO A 57 -14.78 -13.37 25.40
CA PRO A 57 -14.85 -12.94 26.80
C PRO A 57 -14.21 -13.96 27.74
N GLY A 58 -13.32 -13.49 28.62
CA GLY A 58 -12.65 -14.34 29.62
C GLY A 58 -11.59 -15.29 29.05
N SER A 59 -11.08 -15.02 27.84
CA SER A 59 -9.97 -15.79 27.27
C SER A 59 -8.67 -15.66 28.06
N GLU A 60 -7.72 -16.56 27.80
CA GLU A 60 -6.37 -16.50 28.39
C GLU A 60 -5.58 -15.25 27.97
N LEU A 61 -5.96 -14.64 26.84
CA LEU A 61 -5.41 -13.37 26.35
C LEU A 61 -6.31 -12.18 26.68
N ALA A 62 -7.35 -12.37 27.50
CA ALA A 62 -8.19 -11.29 27.94
C ALA A 62 -7.36 -10.27 28.73
N ILE A 63 -7.50 -9.01 28.37
CA ILE A 63 -6.75 -7.93 28.99
C ILE A 63 -7.42 -7.61 30.33
N PRO A 64 -6.70 -7.74 31.46
CA PRO A 64 -7.32 -7.61 32.77
C PRO A 64 -7.62 -6.15 33.11
N PHE A 65 -8.87 -5.85 33.49
CA PHE A 65 -9.26 -4.52 33.98
C PHE A 65 -8.71 -4.17 35.38
N GLY A 66 -8.12 -5.13 36.10
CA GLY A 66 -7.77 -4.98 37.51
C GLY A 66 -6.48 -4.20 37.82
N ASN A 67 -5.56 -4.07 36.85
CA ASN A 67 -4.32 -3.31 37.01
C ASN A 67 -4.07 -2.44 35.77
N PRO A 68 -4.27 -1.11 35.84
CA PRO A 68 -4.14 -0.21 34.70
C PRO A 68 -2.78 -0.30 33.98
N ALA A 69 -1.66 -0.33 34.72
CA ALA A 69 -0.32 -0.35 34.10
C ALA A 69 -0.05 -1.65 33.34
N THR A 70 -0.48 -2.78 33.89
CA THR A 70 -0.35 -4.08 33.22
C THR A 70 -1.31 -4.17 32.03
N SER A 71 -2.54 -3.68 32.19
CA SER A 71 -3.54 -3.62 31.12
C SER A 71 -3.04 -2.80 29.93
N GLU A 72 -2.48 -1.63 30.19
CA GLU A 72 -1.93 -0.73 29.18
C GLU A 72 -0.81 -1.43 28.38
N THR A 73 0.16 -2.02 29.08
CA THR A 73 1.28 -2.74 28.44
C THR A 73 0.79 -3.87 27.53
N ILE A 74 -0.17 -4.66 28.01
CA ILE A 74 -0.73 -5.79 27.23
C ILE A 74 -1.49 -5.26 26.02
N ALA A 75 -2.31 -4.24 26.19
CA ALA A 75 -3.07 -3.63 25.11
C ALA A 75 -2.15 -3.03 24.05
N PHE A 76 -1.16 -2.23 24.44
CA PHE A 76 -0.21 -1.62 23.53
C PHE A 76 0.55 -2.66 22.69
N HIS A 77 1.10 -3.70 23.35
CA HIS A 77 1.76 -4.81 22.64
C HIS A 77 0.79 -5.57 21.73
N SER A 78 -0.47 -5.75 22.15
CA SER A 78 -1.48 -6.43 21.33
C SER A 78 -1.82 -5.63 20.07
N VAL A 79 -2.02 -4.32 20.20
CA VAL A 79 -2.27 -3.42 19.06
C VAL A 79 -1.07 -3.41 18.12
N LEU A 80 0.15 -3.29 18.63
CA LEU A 80 1.36 -3.37 17.81
C LEU A 80 1.43 -4.73 17.09
N GLY A 81 1.17 -5.83 17.79
CA GLY A 81 1.11 -7.17 17.21
C GLY A 81 0.10 -7.30 16.07
N LEU A 82 -1.09 -6.68 16.22
CA LEU A 82 -2.13 -6.64 15.18
C LEU A 82 -1.70 -5.81 13.96
N VAL A 83 -1.04 -4.67 14.18
CA VAL A 83 -0.50 -3.84 13.08
C VAL A 83 0.54 -4.63 12.27
N LEU A 84 1.46 -5.34 12.94
CA LEU A 84 2.44 -6.21 12.27
C LEU A 84 1.78 -7.35 11.49
N ALA A 85 0.77 -7.97 12.10
CA ALA A 85 0.00 -9.03 11.46
C ALA A 85 -0.74 -8.50 10.22
N GLY A 86 -1.31 -7.29 10.29
CA GLY A 86 -1.99 -6.64 9.18
C GLY A 86 -1.07 -6.44 7.98
N LEU A 87 0.06 -5.74 8.17
CA LEU A 87 1.03 -5.41 7.13
C LEU A 87 1.47 -6.61 6.25
N LEU A 88 1.56 -7.81 6.83
CA LEU A 88 1.99 -9.02 6.13
C LEU A 88 0.86 -9.93 5.64
N ASN A 89 -0.39 -9.60 5.96
CA ASN A 89 -1.53 -10.43 5.62
C ASN A 89 -2.62 -9.69 4.83
N GLU A 90 -2.44 -8.40 4.55
CA GLU A 90 -3.22 -7.72 3.51
C GLU A 90 -3.16 -8.50 2.20
N ALA A 91 -4.29 -8.52 1.49
CA ALA A 91 -4.49 -9.26 0.25
C ALA A 91 -4.25 -10.79 0.34
N LYS A 92 -3.92 -11.32 1.52
CA LYS A 92 -3.68 -12.75 1.78
C LYS A 92 -4.75 -13.34 2.68
N VAL A 93 -5.10 -12.63 3.75
CA VAL A 93 -6.10 -13.03 4.75
C VAL A 93 -7.30 -12.11 4.61
N ARG A 94 -8.50 -12.71 4.58
CA ARG A 94 -9.75 -11.97 4.40
C ARG A 94 -10.13 -11.19 5.66
N GLU A 95 -9.79 -11.76 6.82
CA GLU A 95 -10.14 -11.28 8.15
C GLU A 95 -9.29 -10.08 8.61
N THR A 96 -8.32 -9.62 7.82
CA THR A 96 -7.44 -8.49 8.16
C THR A 96 -8.20 -7.23 8.58
N GLY A 97 -9.31 -6.90 7.91
CA GLY A 97 -10.18 -5.78 8.32
C GLY A 97 -10.81 -5.94 9.72
N LEU A 98 -11.06 -7.17 10.16
CA LEU A 98 -11.52 -7.45 11.53
C LEU A 98 -10.39 -7.23 12.53
N TRP A 99 -9.16 -7.62 12.19
CA TRP A 99 -7.99 -7.43 13.05
C TRP A 99 -7.70 -5.94 13.29
N ILE A 100 -7.85 -5.12 12.25
CA ILE A 100 -7.75 -3.65 12.31
C ILE A 100 -8.82 -3.07 13.24
N SER A 101 -10.07 -3.55 13.13
CA SER A 101 -11.16 -3.13 14.00
C SER A 101 -10.91 -3.51 15.47
N THR A 102 -10.39 -4.72 15.73
CA THR A 102 -9.97 -5.15 17.06
C THR A 102 -8.86 -4.25 17.62
N ALA A 103 -7.85 -3.92 16.80
CA ALA A 103 -6.77 -3.03 17.20
C ALA A 103 -7.29 -1.64 17.62
N TYR A 104 -8.22 -1.09 16.84
CA TYR A 104 -8.84 0.20 17.17
C TYR A 104 -9.65 0.16 18.47
N ASN A 105 -10.46 -0.89 18.69
CA ASN A 105 -11.22 -1.04 19.94
C ASN A 105 -10.31 -1.15 21.17
N LEU A 106 -9.18 -1.88 21.06
CA LEU A 106 -8.20 -1.97 22.14
C LEU A 106 -7.61 -0.59 22.51
N ILE A 107 -7.38 0.27 21.51
CA ILE A 107 -6.93 1.66 21.76
C ILE A 107 -8.02 2.43 22.54
N LEU A 108 -9.29 2.31 22.13
CA LEU A 108 -10.40 3.01 22.78
C LEU A 108 -10.57 2.60 24.24
N GLU A 109 -10.35 1.32 24.55
CA GLU A 109 -10.60 0.75 25.88
C GLU A 109 -9.41 0.94 26.85
N HIS A 110 -8.17 0.97 26.35
CA HIS A 110 -6.98 0.86 27.19
C HIS A 110 -5.98 2.00 27.08
N CYS A 111 -6.17 2.95 26.14
CA CYS A 111 -5.33 4.15 26.13
C CYS A 111 -5.58 4.97 27.41
N PRO A 112 -4.53 5.33 28.17
CA PRO A 112 -4.69 6.12 29.39
C PRO A 112 -5.08 7.56 29.06
N SER A 113 -5.65 8.26 30.05
CA SER A 113 -5.98 9.68 29.94
C SER A 113 -4.75 10.60 29.92
N GLN A 114 -3.65 10.15 30.51
CA GLN A 114 -2.33 10.79 30.48
C GLN A 114 -1.34 9.80 29.88
N ILE A 115 -0.72 10.17 28.77
CA ILE A 115 0.22 9.32 28.05
C ILE A 115 1.63 9.73 28.42
N ASP A 116 2.45 8.72 28.73
CA ASP A 116 3.90 8.85 28.82
C ASP A 116 4.51 8.35 27.50
N GLU A 117 4.86 9.28 26.61
CA GLU A 117 5.40 8.97 25.27
C GLU A 117 6.75 8.24 25.33
N ASP A 118 7.50 8.36 26.43
CA ASP A 118 8.76 7.66 26.64
C ASP A 118 8.54 6.16 26.92
N VAL A 119 7.32 5.78 27.34
CA VAL A 119 6.94 4.40 27.63
C VAL A 119 6.13 3.80 26.48
N PHE A 120 5.01 4.43 26.12
CA PHE A 120 4.08 3.94 25.10
C PHE A 120 3.53 5.09 24.27
N ASP A 121 3.97 5.20 23.03
CA ASP A 121 3.52 6.21 22.07
C ASP A 121 2.19 5.79 21.40
N TRP A 122 1.10 5.91 22.15
CA TRP A 122 -0.27 5.62 21.69
C TRP A 122 -0.69 6.42 20.45
N PRO A 123 -0.36 7.73 20.31
CA PRO A 123 -0.67 8.49 19.09
C PRO A 123 -0.01 7.86 17.85
N LYS A 124 1.28 7.52 17.90
CA LYS A 124 1.97 6.85 16.79
C LYS A 124 1.41 5.47 16.49
N ILE A 125 1.01 4.70 17.52
CA ILE A 125 0.35 3.42 17.30
C ILE A 125 -1.01 3.58 16.60
N LEU A 126 -1.84 4.56 16.99
CA LEU A 126 -3.09 4.86 16.30
C LEU A 126 -2.82 5.17 14.82
N LYS A 127 -1.77 5.93 14.51
CA LYS A 127 -1.36 6.17 13.11
C LYS A 127 -1.00 4.89 12.39
N GLY A 128 -0.27 3.99 13.02
CA GLY A 128 0.02 2.68 12.46
C GLY A 128 -1.25 1.92 12.09
N VAL A 129 -2.26 1.90 12.97
CA VAL A 129 -3.56 1.26 12.67
C VAL A 129 -4.28 1.98 11.53
N GLN A 130 -4.29 3.32 11.51
CA GLN A 130 -4.89 4.11 10.42
C GLN A 130 -4.22 3.85 9.06
N ILE A 131 -2.90 3.71 9.02
CA ILE A 131 -2.15 3.43 7.78
C ILE A 131 -2.52 2.05 7.24
N VAL A 132 -2.48 1.00 8.08
CA VAL A 132 -2.86 -0.36 7.68
C VAL A 132 -4.33 -0.42 7.24
N ASP A 133 -5.22 0.34 7.89
CA ASP A 133 -6.61 0.46 7.45
C ASP A 133 -6.75 1.11 6.08
N LEU A 134 -6.03 2.21 5.81
CA LEU A 134 -6.04 2.88 4.52
C LEU A 134 -5.47 2.01 3.41
N GLU A 135 -4.34 1.34 3.66
CA GLU A 135 -3.70 0.41 2.74
C GLU A 135 -4.67 -0.74 2.42
N HIS A 136 -5.22 -1.41 3.43
CA HIS A 136 -6.21 -2.47 3.28
C HIS A 136 -7.44 -2.01 2.49
N ALA A 137 -8.03 -0.88 2.90
CA ALA A 137 -9.23 -0.32 2.31
C ALA A 137 -9.02 0.08 0.84
N SER A 138 -7.84 0.61 0.49
CA SER A 138 -7.52 1.05 -0.87
C SER A 138 -7.51 -0.09 -1.89
N LEU A 139 -7.00 -1.27 -1.52
CA LEU A 139 -6.97 -2.45 -2.40
C LEU A 139 -8.36 -2.92 -2.81
N HIS A 140 -9.33 -2.70 -1.92
CA HIS A 140 -10.71 -3.14 -2.03
C HIS A 140 -11.71 -2.01 -2.33
N LEU A 141 -11.26 -0.75 -2.41
CA LEU A 141 -12.12 0.43 -2.48
C LEU A 141 -13.27 0.38 -1.46
N THR A 142 -12.94 0.03 -0.22
CA THR A 142 -13.87 0.00 0.92
C THR A 142 -13.67 1.20 1.83
N CYS A 143 -14.68 1.56 2.62
CA CYS A 143 -14.54 2.64 3.59
C CYS A 143 -13.54 2.20 4.69
N PRO A 144 -12.53 3.03 5.04
CA PRO A 144 -11.71 2.77 6.22
C PRO A 144 -12.59 2.70 7.47
N VAL A 145 -12.29 1.78 8.38
CA VAL A 145 -13.04 1.58 9.63
C VAL A 145 -12.56 2.48 10.76
N VAL A 146 -11.30 2.89 10.71
CA VAL A 146 -10.69 3.77 11.71
C VAL A 146 -10.99 5.22 11.36
N PRO A 147 -11.55 6.02 12.30
CA PRO A 147 -11.84 7.42 12.06
C PRO A 147 -10.57 8.22 11.75
N ILE A 148 -10.72 9.26 10.92
CA ILE A 148 -9.65 10.22 10.60
C ILE A 148 -9.16 10.93 11.86
N GLU A 149 -10.13 11.51 12.59
CA GLU A 149 -9.85 12.30 13.76
C GLU A 149 -9.75 11.39 15.00
N PRO A 150 -8.70 11.56 15.81
CA PRO A 150 -8.57 10.83 17.05
C PRO A 150 -9.78 11.08 17.97
N PRO A 151 -10.29 10.04 18.66
CA PRO A 151 -11.51 10.11 19.44
C PRO A 151 -11.38 10.95 20.72
N PHE A 152 -10.15 11.17 21.21
CA PHE A 152 -9.88 11.98 22.40
C PHE A 152 -8.53 12.68 22.32
N ALA A 153 -8.37 13.74 23.12
CA ALA A 153 -7.24 14.68 23.06
C ALA A 153 -5.87 14.01 23.23
N ALA A 154 -5.77 12.97 24.05
CA ALA A 154 -4.52 12.26 24.30
C ALA A 154 -3.94 11.60 23.03
N LEU A 155 -4.79 11.22 22.07
CA LEU A 155 -4.37 10.61 20.80
C LEU A 155 -4.14 11.63 19.67
N GLN A 156 -4.26 12.93 19.95
CA GLN A 156 -4.11 13.95 18.93
C GLN A 156 -2.67 14.05 18.46
N ILE A 157 -2.51 14.06 17.13
CA ILE A 157 -1.23 14.33 16.49
C ILE A 157 -1.31 15.72 15.88
N PRO A 158 -0.21 16.50 15.97
CA PRO A 158 -0.21 17.84 15.43
C PRO A 158 -0.61 17.87 13.95
N HIS A 159 -1.46 18.82 13.55
CA HIS A 159 -1.93 18.92 12.17
C HIS A 159 -0.81 19.18 11.14
N HIS A 160 0.34 19.69 11.59
CA HIS A 160 1.51 19.91 10.76
C HIS A 160 2.35 18.64 10.56
N ASP A 161 2.02 17.54 11.26
CA ASP A 161 2.67 16.26 11.05
C ASP A 161 2.42 15.77 9.59
N PRO A 162 3.47 15.50 8.81
CA PRO A 162 3.31 15.11 7.41
C PRO A 162 2.51 13.82 7.24
N LEU A 163 2.70 12.82 8.11
CA LEU A 163 1.99 11.54 8.02
C LEU A 163 0.50 11.70 8.37
N TYR A 164 0.19 12.55 9.34
CA TYR A 164 -1.19 12.92 9.66
C TYR A 164 -1.88 13.56 8.44
N ARG A 165 -1.24 14.53 7.79
CA ARG A 165 -1.80 15.16 6.58
C ARG A 165 -1.98 14.17 5.43
N LEU A 166 -0.99 13.30 5.18
CA LEU A 166 -1.10 12.24 4.16
C LEU A 166 -2.29 11.32 4.45
N SER A 167 -2.40 10.84 5.69
CA SER A 167 -3.50 9.95 6.12
C SER A 167 -4.87 10.60 5.92
N ARG A 168 -5.01 11.89 6.28
CA ARG A 168 -6.27 12.65 6.08
C ARG A 168 -6.66 12.75 4.62
N MET A 169 -5.69 13.11 3.78
CA MET A 169 -5.90 13.25 2.34
C MET A 169 -6.31 11.92 1.72
N MET A 170 -5.62 10.83 2.09
CA MET A 170 -5.95 9.49 1.62
C MET A 170 -7.35 9.05 2.06
N HIS A 171 -7.69 9.26 3.33
CA HIS A 171 -9.01 8.89 3.86
C HIS A 171 -10.15 9.65 3.19
N THR A 172 -9.99 10.97 3.04
CA THR A 172 -10.99 11.84 2.39
C THR A 172 -11.18 11.48 0.92
N GLY A 173 -10.07 11.29 0.19
CA GLY A 173 -10.10 10.91 -1.22
C GLY A 173 -10.74 9.54 -1.43
N LEU A 174 -10.30 8.55 -0.66
CA LEU A 174 -10.77 7.16 -0.75
C LEU A 174 -12.27 7.08 -0.46
N SER A 175 -12.75 7.71 0.62
CA SER A 175 -14.16 7.72 1.03
C SER A 175 -15.13 8.19 -0.08
N ARG A 176 -14.68 9.03 -1.02
CA ARG A 176 -15.49 9.48 -2.17
C ARG A 176 -15.77 8.37 -3.18
N PHE A 177 -14.87 7.40 -3.30
CA PHE A 177 -14.94 6.31 -4.27
C PHE A 177 -15.44 5.00 -3.66
N CYS A 178 -15.37 4.87 -2.34
CA CYS A 178 -15.78 3.67 -1.63
C CYS A 178 -17.27 3.38 -1.75
N GLY A 179 -17.61 2.09 -1.81
CA GLY A 179 -19.01 1.62 -1.84
C GLY A 179 -19.76 1.90 -3.15
N ARG A 180 -19.11 2.48 -4.17
CA ARG A 180 -19.73 2.79 -5.48
C ARG A 180 -19.80 1.60 -6.44
N GLY A 181 -19.32 0.44 -6.03
CA GLY A 181 -19.25 -0.76 -6.87
C GLY A 181 -18.20 -0.69 -7.98
N LEU A 182 -17.26 0.26 -7.89
CA LEU A 182 -16.15 0.39 -8.85
C LEU A 182 -15.25 -0.86 -8.78
N PRO A 183 -14.74 -1.35 -9.92
CA PRO A 183 -13.71 -2.39 -9.93
C PRO A 183 -12.49 -1.96 -9.10
N THR A 184 -11.93 -2.89 -8.34
CA THR A 184 -10.82 -2.60 -7.43
C THR A 184 -9.51 -3.12 -8.01
N ILE A 185 -8.36 -2.57 -7.57
CA ILE A 185 -7.03 -3.05 -7.94
C ILE A 185 -6.91 -4.55 -7.63
N TRP A 186 -7.31 -4.95 -6.42
CA TRP A 186 -7.27 -6.36 -6.02
C TRP A 186 -8.16 -7.26 -6.90
N SER A 187 -9.32 -6.78 -7.32
CA SER A 187 -10.17 -7.53 -8.25
C SER A 187 -9.44 -7.77 -9.59
N CYS A 188 -8.65 -6.82 -10.08
CA CYS A 188 -7.94 -6.94 -11.36
C CYS A 188 -6.75 -7.91 -11.29
N ILE A 189 -6.17 -8.07 -10.10
CA ILE A 189 -5.13 -9.06 -9.81
C ILE A 189 -5.74 -10.46 -9.68
N THR A 190 -6.96 -10.57 -9.16
CA THR A 190 -7.60 -11.86 -8.85
C THR A 190 -8.61 -12.35 -9.88
N ARG A 191 -9.04 -11.50 -10.82
CA ARG A 191 -10.07 -11.83 -11.80
C ARG A 191 -9.56 -12.87 -12.80
N ASN A 192 -10.18 -14.05 -12.73
CA ASN A 192 -10.29 -14.94 -13.88
C ASN A 192 -11.33 -14.32 -14.83
N THR A 193 -11.06 -14.28 -16.12
CA THR A 193 -11.74 -13.50 -17.18
C THR A 193 -13.24 -13.79 -17.41
N SER A 194 -13.94 -14.49 -16.52
CA SER A 194 -15.23 -15.13 -16.80
C SER A 194 -16.46 -14.62 -16.04
N THR A 195 -16.36 -13.60 -15.18
CA THR A 195 -17.53 -13.08 -14.43
C THR A 195 -17.98 -11.70 -14.90
N SER A 196 -19.26 -11.63 -15.32
CA SER A 196 -19.99 -10.39 -15.58
C SER A 196 -19.89 -9.46 -14.35
N ALA A 197 -19.34 -8.27 -14.56
CA ALA A 197 -19.25 -7.27 -13.50
C ALA A 197 -20.67 -6.80 -13.12
N PRO A 198 -20.95 -6.58 -11.83
CA PRO A 198 -22.20 -5.99 -11.39
C PRO A 198 -22.40 -4.59 -12.01
N PRO A 199 -23.66 -4.12 -12.13
CA PRO A 199 -23.94 -2.79 -12.64
C PRO A 199 -23.27 -1.74 -11.74
N CYS A 200 -22.31 -1.03 -12.31
CA CYS A 200 -21.51 -0.02 -11.64
C CYS A 200 -22.17 1.35 -11.75
N ILE A 201 -22.06 2.19 -10.71
CA ILE A 201 -22.35 3.62 -10.84
C ILE A 201 -21.43 4.16 -11.93
N PRO A 202 -21.96 4.88 -12.95
CA PRO A 202 -21.13 5.35 -14.05
C PRO A 202 -20.03 6.27 -13.53
N PHE A 203 -18.81 6.04 -14.01
CA PHE A 203 -17.66 6.88 -13.73
C PHE A 203 -17.79 8.18 -14.56
N THR A 204 -17.77 9.33 -13.89
CA THR A 204 -18.09 10.62 -14.51
C THR A 204 -16.85 11.49 -14.75
N PRO A 205 -16.94 12.55 -15.58
CA PRO A 205 -15.87 13.54 -15.69
C PRO A 205 -15.54 14.26 -14.37
N ILE A 206 -16.51 14.38 -13.46
CA ILE A 206 -16.30 14.94 -12.12
C ILE A 206 -15.36 14.02 -11.32
N ASP A 207 -15.55 12.71 -11.42
CA ASP A 207 -14.70 11.72 -10.76
C ASP A 207 -13.25 11.82 -11.24
N ALA A 208 -13.03 11.96 -12.55
CA ALA A 208 -11.71 12.19 -13.12
C ALA A 208 -11.07 13.51 -12.63
N ALA A 209 -11.84 14.60 -12.56
CA ALA A 209 -11.35 15.88 -12.04
C ALA A 209 -10.89 15.76 -10.58
N VAL A 210 -11.60 14.98 -9.77
CA VAL A 210 -11.27 14.81 -8.34
C VAL A 210 -10.07 13.92 -8.14
N ILE A 211 -9.92 12.86 -8.94
CA ILE A 211 -8.69 12.04 -8.91
C ILE A 211 -7.48 12.90 -9.24
N ARG A 212 -7.56 13.77 -10.27
CA ARG A 212 -6.47 14.68 -10.63
C ARG A 212 -6.16 15.68 -9.52
N ASP A 213 -7.17 16.27 -8.90
CA ASP A 213 -6.98 17.19 -7.77
C ASP A 213 -6.32 16.48 -6.58
N TRP A 214 -6.76 15.27 -6.26
CA TRP A 214 -6.17 14.45 -5.21
C TRP A 214 -4.71 14.08 -5.51
N ALA A 215 -4.41 13.68 -6.74
CA ALA A 215 -3.04 13.41 -7.17
C ALA A 215 -2.14 14.65 -7.04
N ARG A 216 -2.66 15.83 -7.38
CA ARG A 216 -1.94 17.11 -7.21
C ARG A 216 -1.70 17.46 -5.75
N ASN A 217 -2.68 17.22 -4.87
CA ASN A 217 -2.51 17.43 -3.43
C ASN A 217 -1.44 16.50 -2.81
N LEU A 218 -1.28 15.28 -3.34
CA LEU A 218 -0.19 14.37 -2.95
C LEU A 218 1.19 14.91 -3.35
N ASP A 219 1.26 15.54 -4.50
CA ASP A 219 2.48 16.14 -5.00
C ASP A 219 2.88 17.38 -4.18
N ASP A 220 1.93 18.25 -3.87
CA ASP A 220 2.13 19.41 -3.00
C ASP A 220 2.62 18.97 -1.61
N TRP A 221 2.03 17.90 -1.07
CA TRP A 221 2.46 17.29 0.18
C TRP A 221 3.93 16.84 0.12
N LEU A 222 4.36 16.21 -0.96
CA LEU A 222 5.75 15.77 -1.11
C LEU A 222 6.73 16.95 -1.17
N VAL A 223 6.37 18.01 -1.90
CA VAL A 223 7.17 19.24 -1.99
C VAL A 223 7.34 19.88 -0.62
N GLU A 224 6.28 19.93 0.17
CA GLU A 224 6.33 20.46 1.53
C GLU A 224 7.15 19.58 2.48
N PHE A 225 7.05 18.25 2.35
CA PHE A 225 7.88 17.30 3.09
C PHE A 225 9.37 17.47 2.75
N ALA A 226 9.71 17.66 1.47
CA ALA A 226 11.10 17.90 1.06
C ALA A 226 11.68 19.18 1.64
N LYS A 227 10.84 20.22 1.84
CA LYS A 227 11.25 21.51 2.43
C LYS A 227 11.51 21.44 3.94
N THR A 228 11.12 20.37 4.64
CA THR A 228 11.22 20.29 6.10
C THR A 228 12.66 20.11 6.63
N GLY A 229 13.67 20.03 5.74
CA GLY A 229 15.10 20.28 6.02
C GLY A 229 15.85 19.30 6.93
N ASN A 230 15.15 18.50 7.73
CA ASN A 230 15.74 17.69 8.82
C ASN A 230 15.75 16.18 8.55
N VAL A 231 15.40 15.75 7.33
CA VAL A 231 15.24 14.32 7.01
C VAL A 231 16.54 13.78 6.42
N THR A 232 17.10 12.73 7.02
CA THR A 232 18.28 12.01 6.48
C THR A 232 17.94 11.30 5.17
N ASP A 233 18.93 11.02 4.31
CA ASP A 233 18.70 10.31 3.04
C ASP A 233 18.01 8.94 3.27
N GLU A 234 18.33 8.25 4.37
CA GLU A 234 17.72 6.97 4.77
C GLU A 234 16.22 7.07 5.10
N GLN A 235 15.77 8.22 5.58
CA GLN A 235 14.35 8.48 5.88
C GLN A 235 13.58 9.02 4.66
N ARG A 236 14.27 9.54 3.65
CA ARG A 236 13.65 10.10 2.44
C ARG A 236 13.19 9.03 1.47
N THR A 237 14.01 8.02 1.18
CA THR A 237 13.67 6.97 0.20
C THR A 237 12.32 6.29 0.49
N PRO A 238 12.02 5.88 1.74
CA PRO A 238 10.72 5.27 2.02
C PRO A 238 9.55 6.23 1.88
N VAL A 239 9.73 7.52 2.17
CA VAL A 239 8.69 8.54 1.99
C VAL A 239 8.39 8.76 0.51
N PHE A 240 9.42 8.83 -0.34
CA PHE A 240 9.25 8.91 -1.78
C PHE A 240 8.57 7.68 -2.36
N ARG A 241 8.96 6.49 -1.90
CA ARG A 241 8.27 5.25 -2.27
C ARG A 241 6.80 5.34 -1.89
N GLN A 242 6.50 5.71 -0.65
CA GLN A 242 5.11 5.81 -0.21
C GLN A 242 4.32 6.84 -1.03
N HIS A 243 4.89 8.01 -1.34
CA HIS A 243 4.26 8.96 -2.28
C HIS A 243 3.95 8.31 -3.63
N ALA A 244 4.93 7.67 -4.26
CA ALA A 244 4.76 7.06 -5.58
C ALA A 244 3.67 5.98 -5.57
N LEU A 245 3.63 5.13 -4.53
CA LEU A 245 2.61 4.09 -4.37
C LEU A 245 1.21 4.68 -4.14
N HIS A 246 1.08 5.68 -3.27
CA HIS A 246 -0.18 6.34 -2.99
C HIS A 246 -0.70 7.11 -4.21
N ARG A 247 0.18 7.82 -4.92
CA ARG A 247 -0.13 8.48 -6.19
C ARG A 247 -0.60 7.48 -7.24
N LEU A 248 0.09 6.34 -7.35
CA LEU A 248 -0.33 5.26 -8.24
C LEU A 248 -1.71 4.73 -7.85
N VAL A 249 -2.02 4.54 -6.55
CA VAL A 249 -3.38 4.16 -6.12
C VAL A 249 -4.41 5.15 -6.63
N VAL A 250 -4.20 6.45 -6.39
CA VAL A 250 -5.15 7.52 -6.75
C VAL A 250 -5.43 7.53 -8.25
N LEU A 251 -4.37 7.61 -9.06
CA LEU A 251 -4.50 7.59 -10.52
C LEU A 251 -5.06 6.26 -11.02
N SER A 252 -4.77 5.16 -10.32
CA SER A 252 -5.30 3.87 -10.71
C SER A 252 -6.80 3.75 -10.52
N ILE A 253 -7.50 4.56 -9.72
CA ILE A 253 -8.94 4.36 -9.48
C ILE A 253 -9.76 4.40 -10.79
N TYR A 254 -9.44 5.32 -11.71
CA TYR A 254 -10.17 5.39 -12.99
C TYR A 254 -9.83 4.23 -13.92
N HIS A 255 -8.68 3.57 -13.75
CA HIS A 255 -8.19 2.58 -14.70
C HIS A 255 -9.02 1.28 -14.67
N PRO A 256 -9.23 0.60 -13.52
CA PRO A 256 -10.22 -0.45 -13.38
C PRO A 256 -11.64 0.00 -13.69
N ALA A 257 -12.04 1.22 -13.30
CA ALA A 257 -13.37 1.76 -13.59
C ALA A 257 -13.68 1.85 -15.09
N ARG A 258 -12.64 2.01 -15.92
CA ARG A 258 -12.73 2.03 -17.40
C ARG A 258 -12.33 0.70 -18.05
N GLY A 259 -12.34 -0.39 -17.27
CA GLY A 259 -12.19 -1.75 -17.79
C GLY A 259 -10.74 -2.25 -17.90
N CYS A 260 -9.78 -1.60 -17.22
CA CYS A 260 -8.35 -1.95 -17.29
C CYS A 260 -7.81 -1.97 -18.73
N ASN A 261 -8.22 -0.98 -19.53
CA ASN A 261 -7.76 -0.85 -20.90
C ASN A 261 -7.29 0.59 -21.12
N LEU A 262 -5.97 0.78 -21.23
CA LEU A 262 -5.36 2.07 -21.53
C LEU A 262 -5.72 2.60 -22.93
N GLN A 263 -6.24 1.76 -23.82
CA GLN A 263 -6.70 2.13 -25.17
C GLN A 263 -8.22 2.41 -25.23
N SER A 264 -8.93 2.40 -24.10
CA SER A 264 -10.36 2.65 -24.06
C SER A 264 -10.69 4.07 -24.52
N ASN A 265 -11.67 4.27 -25.42
CA ASN A 265 -12.11 5.61 -25.86
C ASN A 265 -12.60 6.52 -24.72
N SER A 266 -12.76 5.98 -23.51
CA SER A 266 -13.16 6.71 -22.31
C SER A 266 -11.99 7.31 -21.53
N ILE A 267 -10.74 6.93 -21.81
CA ILE A 267 -9.53 7.52 -21.22
C ILE A 267 -8.94 8.57 -22.16
N THR A 268 -8.55 9.71 -21.60
CA THR A 268 -7.83 10.74 -22.36
C THR A 268 -6.35 10.37 -22.47
N LEU A 269 -5.68 10.82 -23.53
CA LEU A 269 -4.23 10.65 -23.71
C LEU A 269 -3.44 11.19 -22.50
N HIS A 270 -3.90 12.29 -21.93
CA HIS A 270 -3.32 12.91 -20.75
C HIS A 270 -3.41 12.03 -19.51
N GLU A 271 -4.60 11.48 -19.20
CA GLU A 271 -4.78 10.53 -18.08
C GLU A 271 -3.92 9.27 -18.30
N GLN A 272 -3.90 8.74 -19.52
CA GLN A 272 -3.07 7.58 -19.87
C GLN A 272 -1.58 7.86 -19.64
N HIS A 273 -1.09 9.03 -20.06
CA HIS A 273 0.31 9.44 -19.89
C HIS A 273 0.67 9.55 -18.41
N GLU A 274 -0.17 10.23 -17.62
CA GLU A 274 0.05 10.45 -16.20
C GLU A 274 0.11 9.11 -15.43
N LEU A 275 -0.78 8.16 -15.75
CA LEU A 275 -0.77 6.83 -15.15
C LEU A 275 0.51 6.06 -15.49
N LEU A 276 0.91 6.09 -16.77
CA LEU A 276 2.10 5.38 -17.24
C LEU A 276 3.38 5.93 -16.62
N VAL A 277 3.51 7.25 -16.51
CA VAL A 277 4.64 7.88 -15.84
C VAL A 277 4.68 7.48 -14.36
N SER A 278 3.55 7.54 -13.65
CA SER A 278 3.47 7.14 -12.24
C SER A 278 3.82 5.66 -12.03
N ALA A 279 3.37 4.78 -12.93
CA ALA A 279 3.68 3.36 -12.88
C ALA A 279 5.18 3.09 -13.12
N ARG A 280 5.79 3.76 -14.09
CA ARG A 280 7.24 3.65 -14.36
C ARG A 280 8.08 4.12 -13.20
N VAL A 281 7.75 5.27 -12.61
CA VAL A 281 8.45 5.79 -11.42
C VAL A 281 8.37 4.79 -10.28
N THR A 282 7.19 4.20 -10.05
CA THR A 282 6.99 3.16 -9.02
C THR A 282 7.92 1.95 -9.25
N LEU A 283 8.04 1.47 -10.49
CA LEU A 283 8.94 0.37 -10.82
C LEU A 283 10.43 0.74 -10.69
N LYS A 284 10.81 1.94 -11.14
CA LYS A 284 12.18 2.44 -11.07
C LYS A 284 12.66 2.58 -9.61
N LEU A 285 11.81 3.11 -8.73
CA LEU A 285 12.11 3.23 -7.29
C LEU A 285 12.26 1.87 -6.59
N HIS A 286 11.65 0.81 -7.13
CA HIS A 286 11.69 -0.52 -6.52
C HIS A 286 13.00 -1.29 -6.75
N LEU A 287 13.75 -1.01 -7.82
CA LEU A 287 14.81 -1.89 -8.36
C LEU A 287 15.85 -2.37 -7.34
N ASN A 288 16.14 -1.58 -6.30
CA ASN A 288 17.11 -1.92 -5.25
C ASN A 288 16.56 -1.72 -3.82
N ASP A 289 15.25 -1.59 -3.67
CA ASP A 289 14.67 -1.23 -2.38
C ASP A 289 14.43 -2.45 -1.49
N LYS A 290 15.35 -2.65 -0.53
CA LYS A 290 15.29 -3.72 0.47
C LYS A 290 14.35 -3.40 1.65
N SER A 291 13.78 -2.20 1.69
CA SER A 291 12.90 -1.74 2.78
C SER A 291 11.42 -2.03 2.52
N ILE A 292 11.07 -2.65 1.40
CA ILE A 292 9.70 -3.11 1.11
C ILE A 292 9.36 -4.33 1.96
N TRP A 293 8.39 -4.15 2.84
CA TRP A 293 8.01 -5.16 3.83
C TRP A 293 6.53 -5.51 3.80
N SER A 294 5.63 -4.57 3.47
CA SER A 294 4.18 -4.79 3.46
C SER A 294 3.73 -5.54 2.21
N ASN A 295 2.59 -6.23 2.33
CA ASN A 295 1.93 -6.85 1.18
C ASN A 295 1.29 -5.82 0.26
N TRP A 296 0.79 -4.71 0.82
CA TRP A 296 0.26 -3.60 0.03
C TRP A 296 1.31 -3.05 -0.95
N ASP A 297 2.54 -2.78 -0.50
CA ASP A 297 3.64 -2.32 -1.36
C ASP A 297 3.84 -3.29 -2.54
N LEU A 298 3.92 -4.60 -2.26
CA LEU A 298 4.10 -5.63 -3.30
C LEU A 298 2.96 -5.64 -4.31
N VAL A 299 1.71 -5.54 -3.85
CA VAL A 299 0.52 -5.49 -4.69
C VAL A 299 0.56 -4.26 -5.60
N MET A 300 0.90 -3.10 -5.07
CA MET A 300 0.95 -1.84 -5.81
C MET A 300 2.07 -1.80 -6.84
N ILE A 301 3.26 -2.34 -6.53
CA ILE A 301 4.36 -2.45 -7.49
C ILE A 301 4.02 -3.43 -8.60
N THR A 302 3.39 -4.57 -8.28
CA THR A 302 2.89 -5.51 -9.30
C THR A 302 1.83 -4.85 -10.18
N TRP A 303 0.95 -4.04 -9.60
CA TRP A 303 -0.05 -3.29 -10.34
C TRP A 303 0.59 -2.27 -11.31
N ALA A 304 1.65 -1.58 -10.89
CA ALA A 304 2.44 -0.71 -11.75
C ALA A 304 3.00 -1.48 -12.96
N ALA A 305 3.58 -2.67 -12.74
CA ALA A 305 4.09 -3.53 -13.81
C ALA A 305 3.00 -3.94 -14.81
N LEU A 306 1.79 -4.26 -14.34
CA LEU A 306 0.66 -4.58 -15.21
C LEU A 306 0.25 -3.38 -16.08
N ILE A 307 0.21 -2.18 -15.51
CA ILE A 307 -0.09 -0.93 -16.24
C ILE A 307 0.97 -0.68 -17.33
N VAL A 308 2.26 -0.82 -16.99
CA VAL A 308 3.35 -0.62 -17.97
C VAL A 308 3.26 -1.65 -19.10
N LEU A 309 2.97 -2.92 -18.81
CA LEU A 309 2.76 -3.95 -19.85
C LEU A 309 1.65 -3.55 -20.83
N GLN A 310 0.53 -3.02 -20.33
CA GLN A 310 -0.56 -2.52 -21.18
C GLN A 310 -0.13 -1.29 -21.99
N GLY A 311 0.70 -0.42 -21.42
CA GLY A 311 1.25 0.74 -22.13
C GLY A 311 2.13 0.32 -23.31
N VAL A 312 2.96 -0.70 -23.11
CA VAL A 312 3.78 -1.30 -24.17
C VAL A 312 2.91 -1.93 -25.26
N GLU A 313 1.85 -2.66 -24.89
CA GLU A 313 0.87 -3.20 -25.85
C GLU A 313 0.19 -2.11 -26.69
N ALA A 314 -0.02 -0.94 -26.09
CA ALA A 314 -0.58 0.24 -26.75
C ALA A 314 0.42 1.05 -27.57
N GLY A 315 1.67 0.60 -27.69
CA GLY A 315 2.72 1.30 -28.44
C GLY A 315 3.32 2.49 -27.71
N ALA A 316 3.04 2.66 -26.41
CA ALA A 316 3.59 3.73 -25.57
C ALA A 316 4.80 3.27 -24.73
N GLY A 317 5.48 2.19 -25.13
CA GLY A 317 6.65 1.64 -24.43
C GLY A 317 7.92 2.47 -24.57
N GLU A 318 8.82 2.43 -23.58
CA GLU A 318 10.16 3.05 -23.69
C GLU A 318 11.02 2.30 -24.73
N GLN A 319 11.68 3.05 -25.63
CA GLN A 319 12.41 2.50 -26.80
C GLN A 319 13.69 1.73 -26.41
N ASP A 320 14.23 1.98 -25.23
CA ASP A 320 15.47 1.40 -24.71
C ASP A 320 15.25 0.01 -24.05
N GLY A 321 14.01 -0.48 -24.01
CA GLY A 321 13.66 -1.77 -23.41
C GLY A 321 13.71 -1.78 -21.88
N THR A 322 13.86 -0.63 -21.23
CA THR A 322 13.90 -0.52 -19.75
C THR A 322 12.60 -0.97 -19.08
N ASP A 323 11.44 -0.72 -19.71
CA ASP A 323 10.14 -1.18 -19.22
C ASP A 323 10.16 -2.69 -18.95
N PHE A 324 10.57 -3.50 -19.93
CA PHE A 324 10.66 -4.95 -19.80
C PHE A 324 11.73 -5.39 -18.78
N GLN A 325 12.85 -4.69 -18.72
CA GLN A 325 13.91 -4.98 -17.75
C GLN A 325 13.40 -4.80 -16.31
N ASN A 326 12.74 -3.68 -16.02
CA ASN A 326 12.20 -3.38 -14.70
C ASN A 326 11.12 -4.39 -14.28
N ILE A 327 10.23 -4.76 -15.21
CA ILE A 327 9.20 -5.77 -14.97
C ILE A 327 9.83 -7.15 -14.66
N ARG A 328 10.88 -7.54 -15.39
CA ARG A 328 11.60 -8.80 -15.15
C ARG A 328 12.26 -8.81 -13.77
N ILE A 329 12.93 -7.72 -13.39
CA ILE A 329 13.55 -7.59 -12.06
C ILE A 329 12.49 -7.74 -10.96
N HIS A 330 11.34 -7.05 -11.08
CA HIS A 330 10.26 -7.20 -10.11
C HIS A 330 9.72 -8.63 -10.03
N MET A 331 9.53 -9.30 -11.18
CA MET A 331 9.09 -10.70 -11.21
C MET A 331 10.11 -11.65 -10.56
N GLU A 332 11.41 -11.43 -10.75
CA GLU A 332 12.47 -12.17 -10.06
C GLU A 332 12.43 -11.95 -8.55
N LEU A 333 12.21 -10.71 -8.10
CA LEU A 333 12.07 -10.37 -6.67
C LEU A 333 10.84 -11.03 -6.03
N LEU A 334 9.72 -11.12 -6.74
CA LEU A 334 8.54 -11.85 -6.29
C LEU A 334 8.83 -13.36 -6.14
N ARG A 335 9.52 -13.95 -7.12
CA ARG A 335 9.90 -15.37 -7.10
C ARG A 335 10.99 -15.68 -6.09
N TYR A 336 11.82 -14.70 -5.74
CA TYR A 336 12.81 -14.81 -4.68
C TYR A 336 12.13 -14.71 -3.31
N THR A 337 11.44 -15.80 -2.93
CA THR A 337 10.73 -15.91 -1.66
C THR A 337 10.81 -17.32 -1.09
N ASN A 338 10.90 -17.41 0.23
CA ASN A 338 10.72 -18.66 0.97
C ASN A 338 9.32 -18.78 1.56
N GLU A 339 8.42 -17.84 1.28
CA GLU A 339 7.08 -17.79 1.85
C GLU A 339 6.30 -19.10 1.61
N PRO A 340 5.71 -19.72 2.65
CA PRO A 340 4.95 -20.95 2.51
C PRO A 340 3.66 -20.74 1.71
N LYS A 341 3.16 -21.81 1.11
CA LYS A 341 1.89 -21.79 0.36
C LYS A 341 0.68 -21.71 1.30
N PRO A 342 -0.38 -20.96 0.95
CA PRO A 342 -0.50 -20.11 -0.25
C PRO A 342 0.36 -18.83 -0.13
N CYS A 343 1.11 -18.53 -1.20
CA CYS A 343 2.05 -17.42 -1.26
C CYS A 343 1.48 -16.27 -2.09
N LEU A 344 1.43 -15.06 -1.51
CA LEU A 344 0.98 -13.86 -2.23
C LEU A 344 1.91 -13.55 -3.40
N ARG A 345 3.22 -13.63 -3.19
CA ARG A 345 4.21 -13.30 -4.22
C ARG A 345 4.12 -14.21 -5.45
N GLU A 346 3.93 -15.52 -5.25
CA GLU A 346 3.69 -16.47 -6.34
C GLU A 346 2.43 -16.08 -7.15
N LYS A 347 1.36 -15.68 -6.47
CA LYS A 347 0.12 -15.24 -7.12
C LYS A 347 0.33 -13.97 -7.96
N LEU A 348 1.09 -13.00 -7.42
CA LEU A 348 1.44 -11.77 -8.14
C LEU A 348 2.33 -12.05 -9.36
N ALA A 349 3.34 -12.91 -9.20
CA ALA A 349 4.22 -13.32 -10.30
C ALA A 349 3.43 -14.05 -11.40
N ALA A 350 2.57 -15.01 -11.04
CA ALA A 350 1.74 -15.73 -11.99
C ALA A 350 0.81 -14.79 -12.79
N ARG A 351 0.26 -13.76 -12.13
CA ARG A 351 -0.59 -12.75 -12.80
C ARG A 351 0.20 -11.93 -13.83
N LEU A 352 1.45 -11.55 -13.52
CA LEU A 352 2.35 -10.85 -14.45
C LEU A 352 2.74 -11.74 -15.63
N GLU A 353 3.11 -12.99 -15.36
CA GLU A 353 3.45 -13.98 -16.39
C GLU A 353 2.29 -14.17 -17.37
N GLN A 354 1.07 -14.30 -16.85
CA GLN A 354 -0.13 -14.42 -17.67
C GLN A 354 -0.31 -13.23 -18.63
N GLN A 355 0.00 -11.98 -18.21
CA GLN A 355 -0.03 -10.84 -19.14
C GLN A 355 1.13 -10.85 -20.14
N LEU A 356 2.31 -11.25 -19.69
CA LEU A 356 3.46 -11.29 -20.58
C LEU A 356 3.26 -12.31 -21.70
N ASP A 357 2.63 -13.44 -21.40
CA ASP A 357 2.30 -14.47 -22.40
C ASP A 357 1.17 -14.04 -23.34
N SER A 358 0.19 -13.25 -22.87
CA SER A 358 -0.82 -12.68 -23.76
C SER A 358 -0.22 -11.73 -24.79
N LEU A 359 0.82 -10.95 -24.43
CA LEU A 359 1.52 -10.07 -25.37
C LEU A 359 2.30 -10.84 -26.45
N ARG A 360 2.77 -12.04 -26.13
CA ARG A 360 3.53 -12.90 -27.06
C ARG A 360 2.66 -13.65 -28.06
N THR A 361 1.35 -13.71 -27.81
CA THR A 361 0.40 -14.44 -28.65
C THR A 361 -0.28 -13.43 -29.58
N PRO A 362 0.10 -13.34 -30.88
CA PRO A 362 -0.49 -12.37 -31.79
C PRO A 362 -1.99 -12.64 -31.95
N CYS A 363 -2.81 -11.67 -31.55
CA CYS A 363 -4.25 -11.73 -31.77
C CYS A 363 -4.52 -11.51 -33.28
N PRO A 364 -5.25 -12.39 -33.98
CA PRO A 364 -5.47 -12.30 -35.43
C PRO A 364 -6.36 -11.13 -35.88
N SER A 365 -6.65 -10.18 -35.00
CA SER A 365 -7.54 -9.05 -35.24
C SER A 365 -6.95 -7.75 -34.71
N THR A 366 -5.74 -7.38 -35.14
CA THR A 366 -5.26 -5.99 -35.06
C THR A 366 -5.58 -5.27 -36.36
N ALA A 367 -6.83 -4.80 -36.46
CA ALA A 367 -7.16 -3.74 -37.39
C ALA A 367 -6.28 -2.53 -37.07
N THR A 368 -5.50 -2.07 -38.05
CA THR A 368 -4.84 -0.76 -38.17
C THR A 368 -4.72 0.02 -36.84
N GLN A 369 -3.82 -0.43 -35.96
CA GLN A 369 -3.49 0.29 -34.73
C GLN A 369 -2.57 1.45 -35.08
N VAL A 370 -3.02 2.67 -34.84
CA VAL A 370 -2.16 3.87 -34.92
C VAL A 370 -1.31 3.88 -33.64
N PRO A 371 0.04 3.89 -33.74
CA PRO A 371 0.90 4.02 -32.58
C PRO A 371 0.54 5.30 -31.81
N LEU A 372 0.45 5.21 -30.49
CA LEU A 372 0.26 6.37 -29.64
C LEU A 372 1.55 7.19 -29.60
N ASP A 373 1.63 8.24 -30.42
CA ASP A 373 2.70 9.24 -30.32
C ASP A 373 2.39 10.19 -29.16
N MET A 374 2.80 9.79 -27.95
CA MET A 374 2.58 10.52 -26.69
C MET A 374 3.47 11.77 -26.56
N GLY A 375 4.38 12.01 -27.52
CA GLY A 375 5.39 13.08 -27.45
C GLY A 375 4.96 14.43 -28.02
N GLN A 376 3.91 14.50 -28.85
CA GLN A 376 3.52 15.73 -29.55
C GLN A 376 2.21 16.33 -29.01
N GLY A 377 2.29 17.53 -28.41
CA GLY A 377 1.13 18.40 -28.20
C GLY A 377 0.47 18.38 -26.81
N LEU A 378 1.09 17.74 -25.80
CA LEU A 378 0.65 17.90 -24.41
C LEU A 378 1.28 19.17 -23.81
N ASP A 379 0.44 20.05 -23.26
CA ASP A 379 0.90 21.08 -22.31
C ASP A 379 1.52 20.35 -21.11
N TYR A 380 2.68 20.76 -20.63
CA TYR A 380 3.40 20.12 -19.52
C TYR A 380 3.39 20.96 -18.23
N SER A 381 2.72 22.11 -18.23
CA SER A 381 2.64 23.05 -17.10
C SER A 381 2.07 22.48 -15.79
N TRP A 382 1.45 21.30 -15.85
CA TRP A 382 0.82 20.58 -14.73
C TRP A 382 1.63 19.37 -14.23
N GLN A 383 2.73 18.99 -14.89
CA GLN A 383 3.54 17.85 -14.47
C GLN A 383 4.37 18.21 -13.23
N LEU A 384 4.09 17.55 -12.10
CA LEU A 384 5.05 17.49 -10.99
C LEU A 384 6.14 16.43 -11.20
N PHE A 385 5.93 15.57 -12.20
CA PHE A 385 6.97 14.80 -12.85
C PHE A 385 7.57 15.57 -14.05
N ASP A 386 7.64 16.90 -13.94
CA ASP A 386 8.59 17.66 -14.76
C ASP A 386 9.96 17.03 -14.49
N PRO A 387 10.70 16.58 -15.52
CA PRO A 387 12.07 16.11 -15.37
C PRO A 387 12.90 17.03 -14.49
N ALA A 388 12.64 18.36 -14.47
CA ALA A 388 13.32 19.31 -13.60
C ALA A 388 12.93 19.22 -12.10
N ILE A 389 11.69 18.88 -11.76
CA ILE A 389 11.26 18.68 -10.36
C ILE A 389 11.66 17.29 -9.88
N ILE A 390 11.52 16.26 -10.73
CA ILE A 390 12.13 14.96 -10.51
C ILE A 390 13.64 15.14 -10.35
N GLU A 391 14.35 15.88 -11.19
CA GLU A 391 15.78 16.12 -11.02
C GLU A 391 16.05 16.93 -9.76
N GLN A 392 15.29 17.97 -9.40
CA GLN A 392 15.53 18.67 -8.13
C GLN A 392 15.26 17.82 -6.88
N VAL A 393 14.27 16.93 -6.95
CA VAL A 393 13.86 16.04 -5.86
C VAL A 393 14.66 14.73 -5.87
N MET A 394 15.24 14.32 -7.01
CA MET A 394 15.86 13.02 -7.28
C MET A 394 17.34 13.10 -7.75
N GLU A 395 17.91 14.25 -8.13
CA GLU A 395 19.35 14.45 -8.42
C GLU A 395 20.24 13.99 -7.27
N PRO A 396 19.91 14.27 -5.99
CA PRO A 396 20.71 13.75 -4.87
C PRO A 396 20.74 12.21 -4.79
N PHE A 397 19.83 11.53 -5.51
CA PHE A 397 19.54 10.11 -5.39
C PHE A 397 20.01 9.27 -6.60
N TRP A 398 20.08 9.85 -7.81
CA TRP A 398 20.55 9.15 -9.02
C TRP A 398 22.07 9.22 -9.24
N MET A 399 22.76 10.20 -8.64
CA MET A 399 24.21 10.44 -8.81
C MET A 399 25.09 9.70 -7.78
N ARG A 400 24.60 8.66 -7.11
CA ARG A 400 25.40 7.86 -6.16
C ARG A 400 25.30 6.36 -6.38
#